data_AF-A0A699XXW2-F1
#
_entry.id   AF-A0A699XXW2-F1
#
_cell.length_a   1.000
_cell.length_b   1.000
_cell.length_c   1.000
_cell.angle_alpha   90.00
_cell.angle_beta   90.00
_cell.angle_gamma   90.00
#
_symmetry.space_group_name_H-M   'P 1'
#
loop_
_entity.id
_entity.type
_entity.pdbx_description
1 polymer ?
#
loop_
_entity_poly.entity_id
_entity_poly.type
_entity_poly.pdbx_seq_one_letter_code
_entity_poly.pdbx_strand_id
1 'polypeptide(L)' 'LAQVTGTVSKEKRVEDVPVIRDFPEVFLEDLPGLPPPRQVEFRIDLIPGATPVAR' A
#
# COMPACT_ATOMS: atom_id res chain seq x y z
N LEU A 1 -18.23 39.21 -17.38
CA LEU A 1 -18.90 37.91 -17.13
C LEU A 1 -17.81 36.87 -16.99
N ALA A 2 -17.62 36.26 -15.81
CA ALA A 2 -16.66 35.18 -15.63
C ALA A 2 -17.41 33.85 -15.64
N GLN A 3 -17.02 32.93 -16.51
CA GLN A 3 -17.55 31.57 -16.49
C GLN A 3 -16.60 30.71 -15.65
N VAL A 4 -17.10 30.20 -14.52
CA VAL A 4 -16.42 29.18 -13.74
C VAL A 4 -16.74 27.84 -14.38
N THR A 5 -15.86 27.33 -15.23
CA THR A 5 -15.91 25.93 -15.65
C THR A 5 -15.34 25.09 -14.52
N GLY A 6 -16.19 24.36 -13.82
CA GLY A 6 -15.74 23.34 -12.88
C GLY A 6 -14.84 22.37 -13.62
N THR A 7 -13.56 22.30 -13.26
CA THR A 7 -12.66 21.29 -13.80
C THR A 7 -13.20 19.96 -13.32
N VAL A 8 -13.72 19.14 -14.23
CA VAL A 8 -14.01 17.73 -13.93
C VAL A 8 -12.66 17.10 -13.59
N SER A 9 -12.37 16.98 -12.30
CA SER A 9 -11.17 16.31 -11.83
C SER A 9 -11.27 14.87 -12.32
N LYS A 10 -10.39 14.48 -13.23
CA LYS A 10 -10.26 13.09 -13.65
C LYS A 10 -10.07 12.27 -12.37
N GLU A 11 -11.01 11.38 -12.10
CA GLU A 11 -10.96 10.53 -10.91
C GLU A 11 -9.64 9.76 -10.95
N LYS A 12 -8.79 10.00 -9.94
CA LYS A 12 -7.47 9.35 -9.88
C LYS A 12 -7.71 7.89 -9.54
N ARG A 13 -7.28 7.01 -10.44
CA ARG A 13 -7.36 5.57 -10.22
C ARG A 13 -6.15 5.11 -9.42
N VAL A 14 -6.26 3.98 -8.75
CA VAL A 14 -5.12 3.40 -8.00
C VAL A 14 -3.98 3.08 -8.96
N GLU A 15 -4.31 2.67 -10.17
CA GLU A 15 -3.39 2.42 -11.29
C GLU A 15 -2.57 3.66 -11.70
N ASP A 16 -3.00 4.87 -11.34
CA ASP A 16 -2.25 6.11 -11.62
C ASP A 16 -1.06 6.32 -10.65
N VAL A 17 -0.98 5.53 -9.57
CA VAL A 17 0.14 5.60 -8.63
C VAL A 17 1.38 4.97 -9.29
N PRO A 18 2.52 5.69 -9.39
CA PRO A 18 3.71 5.20 -10.10
C PRO A 18 4.17 3.81 -9.64
N VAL A 19 4.17 3.54 -8.34
CA VAL A 19 4.58 2.23 -7.79
C VAL A 19 3.66 1.08 -8.23
N ILE A 20 2.37 1.35 -8.46
CA ILE A 20 1.41 0.33 -8.86
C ILE A 20 1.56 0.06 -10.36
N ARG A 21 1.76 1.12 -11.15
CA ARG A 21 2.02 1.02 -12.59
C ARG A 21 3.34 0.30 -12.90
N ASP A 22 4.38 0.57 -12.11
CA ASP A 22 5.71 -0.01 -12.32
C ASP A 22 5.78 -1.47 -11.82
N PHE A 23 4.84 -1.92 -10.98
CA PHE A 23 4.76 -3.28 -10.42
C PHE A 23 3.33 -3.85 -10.41
N PRO A 24 2.70 -4.05 -11.59
CA PRO A 24 1.30 -4.47 -11.67
C PRO A 24 1.07 -5.88 -11.11
N GLU A 25 2.05 -6.79 -11.19
CA GLU A 25 1.95 -8.13 -10.60
C GLU A 25 2.08 -8.20 -9.06
N VAL A 26 2.55 -7.13 -8.42
CA VAL A 26 2.68 -7.07 -6.94
C VAL A 26 1.37 -6.64 -6.30
N PHE A 27 0.58 -5.84 -7.02
CA PHE A 27 -0.69 -5.27 -6.58
C PHE A 27 -1.85 -5.85 -7.39
N LEU A 28 -1.85 -7.17 -7.59
CA LEU A 28 -2.99 -7.86 -8.17
C LEU A 28 -4.23 -7.68 -7.29
N GLU A 29 -5.41 -7.58 -7.92
CA GLU A 29 -6.69 -7.54 -7.19
C GLU A 29 -6.87 -8.80 -6.32
N ASP A 30 -6.33 -9.93 -6.80
CA ASP A 30 -6.15 -11.16 -6.03
C ASP A 30 -4.77 -11.18 -5.38
N LEU A 31 -4.69 -10.98 -4.07
CA LEU A 31 -3.43 -11.14 -3.34
C LEU A 31 -3.02 -12.62 -3.36
N PRO A 32 -1.76 -12.97 -3.71
CA PRO A 32 -1.25 -14.28 -3.35
C PRO A 32 -1.39 -14.40 -1.84
N GLY A 33 -1.84 -15.54 -1.32
CA GLY A 33 -2.20 -15.72 0.09
C GLY A 33 -1.05 -15.48 1.08
N LEU A 34 -0.99 -16.25 2.17
CA LEU A 34 0.14 -16.10 3.09
C LEU A 34 1.47 -16.27 2.33
N PRO A 35 2.49 -15.42 2.60
CA PRO A 35 3.79 -15.58 1.99
C PRO A 35 4.34 -16.98 2.30
N PRO A 36 5.14 -17.58 1.39
CA PRO A 36 5.73 -18.89 1.65
C PRO A 36 6.48 -18.92 2.98
N PRO A 37 6.57 -20.09 3.65
CA PRO A 37 7.41 -20.25 4.82
C PRO A 37 8.82 -19.77 4.49
N ARG A 38 9.25 -18.71 5.16
CA ARG A 38 10.58 -18.17 4.96
C ARG A 38 11.56 -19.05 5.74
N GLN A 39 12.69 -19.42 5.13
CA GLN A 39 13.67 -20.33 5.74
C GLN A 39 14.40 -19.74 6.95
N VAL A 40 14.33 -18.42 7.15
CA VAL A 40 14.96 -17.73 8.27
C VAL A 40 13.90 -17.23 9.26
N GLU A 41 14.21 -17.34 10.54
CA GLU A 41 13.39 -16.78 11.61
C GLU A 41 13.58 -15.26 11.68
N PHE A 42 12.49 -14.50 11.63
CA PHE A 42 12.53 -13.04 11.75
C PHE A 42 12.56 -12.66 13.21
N ARG A 43 13.57 -11.86 13.57
CA ARG A 43 13.63 -11.21 14.87
C ARG A 43 13.04 -9.81 14.76
N ILE A 44 12.24 -9.43 15.73
CA ILE A 44 11.77 -8.06 15.90
C ILE A 44 12.59 -7.48 17.04
N ASP A 45 13.49 -6.57 16.71
CA ASP A 45 14.26 -5.85 17.72
C ASP A 45 13.38 -4.75 18.31
N LEU A 46 13.27 -4.74 19.64
CA LEU A 46 12.54 -3.71 20.36
C LEU A 46 13.50 -2.62 20.83
N ILE A 47 13.10 -1.36 20.66
CA ILE A 47 13.78 -0.25 21.31
C ILE A 47 13.54 -0.31 22.84
N PRO A 48 14.49 0.16 23.67
CA PRO A 48 14.27 0.27 25.11
C PRO A 48 13.00 1.09 25.40
N GLY A 49 12.10 0.54 26.22
CA GLY A 49 10.83 1.19 26.57
C GLY A 49 9.64 0.84 25.66
N ALA A 50 9.81 -0.05 24.69
CA ALA A 50 8.68 -0.62 23.97
C ALA A 50 7.79 -1.44 24.91
N THR A 51 6.49 -1.14 24.92
CA THR A 51 5.50 -1.83 25.77
C THR A 51 4.56 -2.63 24.87
N PRO A 52 4.30 -3.92 25.16
CA PRO A 52 3.33 -4.69 24.41
C PRO A 52 1.93 -4.10 24.60
N VAL A 53 1.17 -4.02 23.52
CA VAL A 53 -0.25 -3.65 23.55
C VAL A 53 -1.06 -4.90 23.27
N ALA A 54 -1.89 -5.28 24.24
CA ALA A 54 -2.90 -6.31 24.07
C ALA A 54 -4.29 -5.65 24.21
N ARG A 55 -5.29 -6.18 23.51
CA ARG A 55 -6.70 -5.81 23.67
C ARG A 55 -7.42 -6.87 24.50
#